data_AF-A0A1A3GG38-F1
#
_entry.id   AF-A0A1A3GG38-F1
#
_cell.length_a   1.000
_cell.length_b   1.000
_cell.length_c   1.000
_cell.angle_alpha   90.00
_cell.angle_beta   90.00
_cell.angle_gamma   90.00
#
_symmetry.space_group_name_H-M   'P 1'
#
loop_
_entity.id
_entity.type
_entity.pdbx_description
1 polymer ?
#
loop_
_entity_poly.entity_id
_entity_poly.type
_entity_poly.pdbx_seq_one_letter_code
_entity_poly.pdbx_strand_id
1 'polypeptide(L)'
;MVAEYITLDAANGGRQALESHIIAAMATVDPKPTSSHFDLKRLAIKEIWTTNYDRLIETAIPEAVVVAGDDAIHHIASQRRAIIKMHGSISPCGDWEQPPIITRSDYERYETEHPRTWTVLRSSYMSRTMLFLGFSFSDPNVEILLRLARTLGTASSDRHIAVLKPPTGAEVTADDIRRYHLQIGDLENSGITVCEIDDHAEIPDLLAELVLRTRPAHLFVSGSAGLNEDATAEEEEEVVGPWCAAIARLLVDETHWTIASLGGRAGWCTSRDVARTRRKEGTYDPARLVIHFRGKSARPVVPDERVGTSIYTDLSREELVPSVLDQCRALIAICGGERTADEIAWANEQRVAVIPIAASGGAAHQYWLDHERTPPNIGSRPVDLGTWGRLNDSDPHVAARAAKALLDQAMYKTTGSS
;
A
#
# COMPACT_ATOMS: atom_id res chain seq x y z
N MET A 1 -5.23 -29.33 -20.98
CA MET A 1 -5.59 -30.59 -21.67
C MET A 1 -4.38 -31.46 -22.02
N VAL A 2 -3.26 -30.91 -22.49
CA VAL A 2 -2.06 -31.73 -22.83
C VAL A 2 -1.43 -32.42 -21.61
N ALA A 3 -1.43 -31.77 -20.45
CA ALA A 3 -0.86 -32.31 -19.21
C ALA A 3 -1.41 -33.70 -18.84
N GLU A 4 -2.72 -33.92 -18.97
CA GLU A 4 -3.37 -35.21 -18.70
C GLU A 4 -2.73 -36.33 -19.53
N TYR A 5 -2.56 -36.11 -20.84
CA TYR A 5 -1.98 -37.09 -21.73
C TYR A 5 -0.50 -37.36 -21.44
N ILE A 6 0.26 -36.34 -21.05
CA ILE A 6 1.66 -36.51 -20.61
C ILE A 6 1.70 -37.38 -19.35
N THR A 7 0.80 -37.15 -18.39
CA THR A 7 0.78 -37.96 -17.16
C THR A 7 0.42 -39.42 -17.39
N LEU A 8 -0.38 -39.71 -18.40
CA LEU A 8 -0.78 -41.07 -18.81
C LEU A 8 0.32 -41.78 -19.62
N ASP A 9 1.29 -41.06 -20.17
CA ASP A 9 2.39 -41.60 -20.95
C ASP A 9 3.51 -42.15 -20.06
N ALA A 10 3.23 -43.27 -19.40
CA ALA A 10 4.16 -43.94 -18.49
C ALA A 10 5.48 -44.36 -19.18
N ALA A 11 5.47 -44.58 -20.50
CA ALA A 11 6.67 -44.92 -21.26
C ALA A 11 7.68 -43.78 -21.31
N ASN A 12 7.22 -42.53 -21.21
CA ASN A 12 8.06 -41.32 -21.18
C ASN A 12 8.15 -40.70 -19.77
N GLY A 13 7.95 -41.50 -18.73
CA GLY A 13 8.11 -41.08 -17.32
C GLY A 13 6.86 -40.45 -16.69
N GLY A 14 5.76 -40.32 -17.45
CA GLY A 14 4.45 -39.92 -16.93
C GLY A 14 4.47 -38.61 -16.13
N ARG A 15 3.76 -38.61 -14.99
CA ARG A 15 3.62 -37.43 -14.11
C ARG A 15 4.95 -36.92 -13.59
N GLN A 16 5.87 -37.80 -13.18
CA GLN A 16 7.15 -37.39 -12.61
C GLN A 16 8.00 -36.61 -13.63
N ALA A 17 8.00 -37.05 -14.90
CA ALA A 17 8.68 -36.32 -15.97
C ALA A 17 8.11 -34.91 -16.18
N LEU A 18 6.79 -34.76 -16.12
CA LEU A 18 6.14 -33.45 -16.20
C LEU A 18 6.51 -32.55 -15.01
N GLU A 19 6.48 -33.09 -13.80
CA GLU A 19 6.83 -32.37 -12.57
C GLU A 19 8.29 -31.90 -12.58
N SER A 20 9.22 -32.76 -12.98
CA SER A 20 10.63 -32.40 -13.14
C SER A 20 10.84 -31.37 -14.25
N HIS A 21 10.09 -31.47 -15.36
CA HIS A 21 10.16 -30.49 -16.43
C HIS A 21 9.71 -29.10 -15.98
N ILE A 22 8.64 -29.01 -15.18
CA ILE A 22 8.16 -27.73 -14.63
C ILE A 22 9.19 -27.11 -13.71
N ILE A 23 9.78 -27.87 -12.78
CA ILE A 23 10.87 -27.38 -11.92
C ILE A 23 12.03 -26.87 -12.77
N ALA A 24 12.48 -27.66 -13.74
CA ALA A 24 13.60 -27.30 -14.60
C ALA A 24 13.31 -26.02 -15.39
N ALA A 25 12.10 -25.87 -15.94
CA ALA A 25 11.67 -24.68 -16.66
C ALA A 25 11.64 -23.45 -15.74
N MET A 26 11.10 -23.58 -14.53
CA MET A 26 11.06 -22.50 -13.54
C MET A 26 12.46 -22.09 -13.08
N ALA A 27 13.39 -23.04 -12.95
CA ALA A 27 14.78 -22.78 -12.55
C ALA A 27 15.60 -22.04 -13.62
N THR A 28 15.11 -21.93 -14.86
CA THR A 28 15.80 -21.15 -15.92
C THR A 28 15.74 -19.64 -15.70
N VAL A 29 14.81 -19.18 -14.86
CA VAL A 29 14.64 -17.77 -14.49
C VAL A 29 15.05 -17.62 -13.03
N ASP A 30 15.96 -16.70 -12.71
CA ASP A 30 16.26 -16.32 -11.32
C ASP A 30 15.08 -15.47 -10.79
N PRO A 31 14.11 -16.06 -10.07
CA PRO A 31 12.86 -15.38 -9.77
C PRO A 31 13.09 -14.50 -8.54
N LYS A 32 13.07 -13.17 -8.75
CA LYS A 32 13.19 -12.18 -7.68
C LYS A 32 11.85 -11.51 -7.41
N PRO A 33 11.51 -11.25 -6.13
CA PRO A 33 10.32 -10.49 -5.81
C PRO A 33 10.35 -9.12 -6.49
N THR A 34 9.26 -8.80 -7.17
CA THR A 34 9.04 -7.48 -7.78
C THR A 34 8.46 -6.48 -6.77
N SER A 35 8.36 -5.20 -7.15
CA SER A 35 7.71 -4.16 -6.33
C SER A 35 6.31 -4.56 -5.86
N SER A 36 5.52 -5.19 -6.73
CA SER A 36 4.17 -5.69 -6.40
C SER A 36 4.17 -6.63 -5.19
N HIS A 37 5.18 -7.50 -5.05
CA HIS A 37 5.27 -8.41 -3.91
C HIS A 37 5.56 -7.65 -2.60
N PHE A 38 6.38 -6.61 -2.67
CA PHE A 38 6.63 -5.72 -1.53
C PHE A 38 5.43 -4.82 -1.21
N ASP A 39 4.64 -4.42 -2.20
CA ASP A 39 3.41 -3.67 -1.96
C ASP A 39 2.32 -4.55 -1.31
N LEU A 40 2.24 -5.84 -1.66
CA LEU A 40 1.41 -6.80 -0.93
C LEU A 40 1.83 -6.92 0.55
N LYS A 41 3.12 -6.71 0.87
CA LYS A 41 3.59 -6.62 2.26
C LYS A 41 2.94 -5.43 2.98
N ARG A 42 2.96 -4.26 2.34
CA ARG A 42 2.46 -2.99 2.90
C ARG A 42 0.95 -2.97 3.04
N LEU A 43 0.22 -3.63 2.15
CA LEU A 43 -1.21 -3.82 2.33
C LEU A 43 -1.45 -4.67 3.58
N ALA A 44 -2.34 -4.23 4.49
CA ALA A 44 -2.68 -4.95 5.71
C ALA A 44 -3.58 -6.18 5.46
N ILE A 45 -3.21 -7.01 4.48
CA ILE A 45 -3.92 -8.22 4.06
C ILE A 45 -3.65 -9.33 5.07
N LYS A 46 -4.70 -10.06 5.48
CA LYS A 46 -4.55 -11.19 6.40
C LYS A 46 -4.30 -12.52 5.68
N GLU A 47 -4.87 -12.69 4.50
CA GLU A 47 -4.83 -13.94 3.75
C GLU A 47 -4.49 -13.64 2.29
N ILE A 48 -3.42 -14.27 1.80
CA ILE A 48 -3.02 -14.23 0.41
C ILE A 48 -3.22 -15.64 -0.15
N TRP A 49 -4.15 -15.77 -1.09
CA TRP A 49 -4.43 -17.02 -1.79
C TRP A 49 -3.69 -17.01 -3.12
N THR A 50 -3.01 -18.11 -3.44
CA THR A 50 -2.30 -18.22 -4.72
C THR A 50 -2.36 -19.63 -5.30
N THR A 51 -2.39 -19.69 -6.62
CA THR A 51 -2.24 -20.92 -7.41
C THR A 51 -0.82 -21.09 -7.93
N ASN A 52 0.08 -20.16 -7.60
CA ASN A 52 1.49 -20.20 -7.98
C ASN A 52 2.27 -21.19 -7.10
N TYR A 53 3.27 -21.83 -7.71
CA TYR A 53 4.15 -22.79 -7.04
C TYR A 53 5.39 -22.14 -6.41
N ASP A 54 5.85 -21.04 -7.01
CA ASP A 54 7.08 -20.33 -6.65
C ASP A 54 7.02 -19.72 -5.24
N ARG A 55 8.16 -19.19 -4.79
CA ARG A 55 8.32 -18.67 -3.43
C ARG A 55 8.40 -17.15 -3.33
N LEU A 56 7.95 -16.43 -4.36
CA LEU A 56 8.17 -14.98 -4.45
C LEU A 56 7.42 -14.20 -3.37
N ILE A 57 6.19 -14.60 -3.06
CA ILE A 57 5.34 -13.93 -2.05
C ILE A 57 5.92 -14.11 -0.65
N GLU A 58 6.28 -15.34 -0.26
CA GLU A 58 6.87 -15.60 1.06
C GLU A 58 8.29 -15.06 1.20
N THR A 59 9.03 -14.90 0.09
CA THR A 59 10.33 -14.23 0.12
C THR A 59 10.17 -12.73 0.37
N ALA A 60 9.13 -12.11 -0.20
CA ALA A 60 8.82 -10.70 0.07
C ALA A 60 8.23 -10.46 1.47
N ILE A 61 7.51 -11.46 2.01
CA ILE A 61 6.81 -11.40 3.29
C ILE A 61 7.27 -12.55 4.21
N PRO A 62 8.52 -12.51 4.70
CA PRO A 62 9.11 -13.61 5.48
C PRO A 62 8.39 -13.87 6.81
N GLU A 63 7.65 -12.90 7.33
CA GLU A 63 6.87 -13.03 8.55
C GLU A 63 5.53 -13.77 8.38
N ALA A 64 5.10 -14.02 7.12
CA ALA A 64 3.84 -14.70 6.85
C ALA A 64 3.96 -16.22 7.05
N VAL A 65 2.87 -16.83 7.50
CA VAL A 65 2.75 -18.28 7.63
C VAL A 65 2.37 -18.86 6.28
N VAL A 66 3.25 -19.68 5.70
CA VAL A 66 2.97 -20.39 4.45
C VAL A 66 2.20 -21.67 4.76
N VAL A 67 1.07 -21.84 4.09
CA VAL A 67 0.17 -22.98 4.21
C VAL A 67 0.09 -23.64 2.84
N ALA A 68 0.82 -24.74 2.69
CA ALA A 68 0.79 -25.59 1.52
C ALA A 68 0.25 -26.97 1.95
N GLY A 69 -0.83 -27.41 1.31
CA GLY A 69 -1.48 -28.69 1.62
C GLY A 69 -2.56 -28.61 2.71
N ASP A 70 -3.47 -29.59 2.70
CA ASP A 70 -4.70 -29.59 3.48
C ASP A 70 -4.48 -29.77 4.99
N ASP A 71 -3.37 -30.41 5.37
CA ASP A 71 -3.00 -30.62 6.76
C ASP A 71 -2.45 -29.36 7.43
N ALA A 72 -1.85 -28.44 6.68
CA ALA A 72 -1.24 -27.22 7.22
C ALA A 72 -2.27 -26.12 7.58
N ILE A 73 -3.56 -26.32 7.26
CA ILE A 73 -4.63 -25.33 7.44
C ILE A 73 -4.79 -24.83 8.89
N HIS A 74 -4.47 -25.66 9.88
CA HIS A 74 -4.56 -25.28 11.29
C HIS A 74 -3.64 -24.12 11.68
N HIS A 75 -2.60 -23.82 10.89
CA HIS A 75 -1.69 -22.69 11.14
C HIS A 75 -2.29 -21.30 10.78
N ILE A 76 -3.40 -21.26 10.04
CA ILE A 76 -4.10 -20.02 9.63
C ILE A 76 -4.67 -19.26 10.86
N ALA A 77 -5.02 -19.96 11.94
CA ALA A 77 -5.65 -19.38 13.12
C ALA A 77 -4.75 -18.43 13.94
N SER A 78 -3.46 -18.30 13.59
CA SER A 78 -2.43 -17.66 14.43
C SER A 78 -2.44 -16.11 14.49
N GLN A 79 -3.51 -15.43 14.06
CA GLN A 79 -3.59 -13.95 13.87
C GLN A 79 -2.49 -13.32 12.98
N ARG A 80 -1.54 -14.12 12.47
CA ARG A 80 -0.51 -13.71 11.52
C ARG A 80 -1.06 -13.74 10.10
N ARG A 81 -0.39 -13.02 9.21
CA ARG A 81 -0.67 -13.10 7.78
C ARG A 81 -0.41 -14.51 7.28
N ALA A 82 -1.33 -15.07 6.51
CA ALA A 82 -1.21 -16.41 5.93
C ALA A 82 -1.10 -16.33 4.40
N ILE A 83 -0.20 -17.12 3.83
CA ILE A 83 -0.08 -17.35 2.39
C ILE A 83 -0.57 -18.78 2.14
N ILE A 84 -1.75 -18.92 1.53
CA ILE A 84 -2.35 -20.23 1.24
C ILE A 84 -2.08 -20.58 -0.22
N LYS A 85 -1.28 -21.63 -0.44
CA LYS A 85 -0.96 -22.15 -1.76
C LYS A 85 -1.91 -23.29 -2.12
N MET A 86 -2.74 -23.05 -3.12
CA MET A 86 -3.79 -23.99 -3.49
C MET A 86 -3.24 -25.18 -4.29
N HIS A 87 -2.24 -24.96 -5.12
CA HIS A 87 -1.81 -25.93 -6.12
C HIS A 87 -0.51 -26.65 -5.80
N GLY A 88 -0.06 -26.60 -4.55
CA GLY A 88 1.24 -27.13 -4.17
C GLY A 88 2.28 -26.02 -4.03
N SER A 89 3.50 -26.41 -3.70
CA SER A 89 4.57 -25.50 -3.29
C SER A 89 5.93 -26.09 -3.63
N ILE A 90 6.86 -25.23 -4.04
CA ILE A 90 8.27 -25.58 -4.20
C ILE A 90 9.02 -25.26 -2.90
N SER A 91 9.91 -26.16 -2.50
CA SER A 91 10.79 -26.03 -1.34
C SER A 91 11.96 -25.06 -1.60
N PRO A 92 12.67 -24.58 -0.56
CA PRO A 92 13.91 -23.82 -0.75
C PRO A 92 14.99 -24.53 -1.55
N CYS A 93 14.96 -25.87 -1.59
CA CYS A 93 15.95 -26.68 -2.31
C CYS A 93 15.65 -26.81 -3.81
N GLY A 94 14.51 -26.29 -4.28
CA GLY A 94 14.09 -26.37 -5.69
C GLY A 94 13.27 -27.61 -6.03
N ASP A 95 12.96 -28.47 -5.07
CA ASP A 95 12.11 -29.64 -5.24
C ASP A 95 10.67 -29.37 -4.75
N TRP A 96 9.69 -30.17 -5.20
CA TRP A 96 8.30 -30.09 -4.72
C TRP A 96 8.20 -30.38 -3.22
N GLU A 97 7.68 -29.43 -2.46
CA GLU A 97 7.31 -29.61 -1.04
C GLU A 97 5.90 -30.21 -0.92
N GLN A 98 4.99 -29.75 -1.78
CA GLN A 98 3.67 -30.30 -1.97
C GLN A 98 3.46 -30.58 -3.46
N PRO A 99 2.87 -31.73 -3.82
CA PRO A 99 2.70 -32.13 -5.20
C PRO A 99 1.84 -31.11 -5.96
N PRO A 100 2.16 -30.84 -7.24
CA PRO A 100 1.48 -29.80 -7.98
C PRO A 100 0.11 -30.25 -8.52
N ILE A 101 -0.85 -29.32 -8.54
CA ILE A 101 -2.18 -29.48 -9.17
C ILE A 101 -2.12 -28.94 -10.60
N ILE A 102 -2.06 -29.82 -11.61
CA ILE A 102 -1.78 -29.43 -13.01
C ILE A 102 -2.73 -30.11 -14.00
N THR A 103 -3.14 -31.34 -13.73
CA THR A 103 -3.94 -32.14 -14.66
C THR A 103 -5.42 -31.82 -14.51
N ARG A 104 -6.21 -32.13 -15.54
CA ARG A 104 -7.66 -31.89 -15.50
C ARG A 104 -8.28 -32.73 -14.37
N SER A 105 -7.83 -33.96 -14.23
CA SER A 105 -8.23 -34.85 -13.14
C SER A 105 -7.93 -34.25 -11.75
N ASP A 106 -6.79 -33.59 -11.57
CA ASP A 106 -6.46 -32.92 -10.29
C ASP A 106 -7.45 -31.78 -10.00
N TYR A 107 -7.75 -30.92 -10.99
CA TYR A 107 -8.73 -29.83 -10.82
C TYR A 107 -10.14 -30.33 -10.50
N GLU A 108 -10.58 -31.41 -11.15
CA GLU A 108 -11.90 -32.00 -10.92
C GLU A 108 -12.01 -32.65 -9.53
N ARG A 109 -10.92 -33.23 -9.01
CA ARG A 109 -10.88 -33.90 -7.70
C ARG A 109 -10.50 -32.97 -6.54
N TYR A 110 -10.07 -31.75 -6.84
CA TYR A 110 -9.51 -30.81 -5.85
C TYR A 110 -10.37 -30.63 -4.60
N GLU A 111 -11.69 -30.39 -4.76
CA GLU A 111 -12.61 -30.21 -3.64
C GLU A 111 -12.70 -31.45 -2.74
N THR A 112 -12.58 -32.64 -3.31
CA THR A 112 -12.66 -33.90 -2.57
C THR A 112 -11.33 -34.24 -1.89
N GLU A 113 -10.19 -33.91 -2.52
CA GLU A 113 -8.86 -34.20 -2.01
C GLU A 113 -8.33 -33.14 -1.03
N HIS A 114 -8.82 -31.90 -1.12
CA HIS A 114 -8.44 -30.78 -0.26
C HIS A 114 -9.66 -30.14 0.45
N PRO A 115 -10.47 -30.92 1.18
CA PRO A 115 -11.74 -30.47 1.72
C PRO A 115 -11.59 -29.36 2.77
N ARG A 116 -10.50 -29.33 3.56
CA ARG A 116 -10.31 -28.29 4.59
C ARG A 116 -9.92 -26.98 3.94
N THR A 117 -8.98 -27.00 3.01
CA THR A 117 -8.54 -25.85 2.21
C THR A 117 -9.71 -25.22 1.50
N TRP A 118 -10.53 -26.05 0.84
CA TRP A 118 -11.74 -25.61 0.18
C TRP A 118 -12.77 -24.99 1.13
N THR A 119 -12.97 -25.60 2.31
CA THR A 119 -13.86 -25.06 3.34
C THR A 119 -13.40 -23.69 3.83
N VAL A 120 -12.09 -23.51 4.04
CA VAL A 120 -11.52 -22.21 4.44
C VAL A 120 -11.66 -21.20 3.32
N LEU A 121 -11.42 -21.57 2.06
CA LEU A 121 -11.62 -20.69 0.91
C LEU A 121 -13.07 -20.18 0.83
N ARG A 122 -14.06 -21.08 0.98
CA ARG A 122 -15.48 -20.71 1.02
C ARG A 122 -15.78 -19.76 2.17
N SER A 123 -15.26 -20.04 3.37
CA SER A 123 -15.42 -19.18 4.54
C SER A 123 -14.82 -17.78 4.32
N SER A 124 -13.60 -17.71 3.77
CA SER A 124 -12.93 -16.45 3.45
C SER A 124 -13.68 -15.67 2.37
N TYR A 125 -14.17 -16.33 1.33
CA TYR A 125 -15.01 -15.72 0.29
C TYR A 125 -16.31 -15.13 0.90
N MET A 126 -16.97 -15.85 1.81
CA MET A 126 -18.21 -15.38 2.44
C MET A 126 -18.00 -14.28 3.51
N SER A 127 -16.81 -14.15 4.09
CA SER A 127 -16.55 -13.26 5.23
C SER A 127 -15.68 -12.06 4.91
N ARG A 128 -14.99 -12.05 3.77
CA ARG A 128 -14.01 -11.01 3.40
C ARG A 128 -14.19 -10.58 1.95
N THR A 129 -13.70 -9.37 1.64
CA THR A 129 -13.52 -8.93 0.26
C THR A 129 -12.25 -9.55 -0.30
N MET A 130 -12.33 -10.08 -1.52
CA MET A 130 -11.19 -10.64 -2.26
C MET A 130 -10.87 -9.75 -3.45
N LEU A 131 -9.58 -9.55 -3.69
CA LEU A 131 -9.04 -8.91 -4.89
C LEU A 131 -8.32 -9.99 -5.70
N PHE A 132 -8.84 -10.29 -6.88
CA PHE A 132 -8.27 -11.27 -7.80
C PHE A 132 -7.34 -10.57 -8.79
N LEU A 133 -6.07 -10.97 -8.79
CA LEU A 133 -5.01 -10.43 -9.65
C LEU A 133 -4.31 -11.57 -10.40
N GLY A 134 -3.92 -11.32 -11.66
CA GLY A 134 -3.16 -12.29 -12.46
C GLY A 134 -4.02 -13.41 -13.07
N PHE A 135 -5.33 -13.22 -13.17
CA PHE A 135 -6.25 -14.17 -13.80
C PHE A 135 -6.52 -13.82 -15.25
N SER A 136 -6.79 -14.85 -16.05
CA SER A 136 -7.34 -14.74 -17.40
C SER A 136 -8.48 -15.72 -17.56
N PHE A 137 -9.50 -15.43 -18.39
CA PHE A 137 -10.60 -16.38 -18.63
C PHE A 137 -10.17 -17.69 -19.31
N SER A 138 -8.94 -17.74 -19.85
CA SER A 138 -8.30 -18.96 -20.34
C SER A 138 -7.71 -19.84 -19.23
N ASP A 139 -7.56 -19.32 -18.01
CA ASP A 139 -6.99 -20.06 -16.89
C ASP A 139 -8.05 -21.01 -16.28
N PRO A 140 -7.75 -22.32 -16.13
CA PRO A 140 -8.56 -23.25 -15.35
C PRO A 140 -8.97 -22.74 -13.95
N ASN A 141 -8.17 -21.86 -13.35
CA ASN A 141 -8.41 -21.28 -12.02
C ASN A 141 -9.58 -20.31 -11.97
N VAL A 142 -9.93 -19.67 -13.10
CA VAL A 142 -11.14 -18.85 -13.14
C VAL A 142 -12.39 -19.70 -12.93
N GLU A 143 -12.34 -21.00 -13.26
CA GLU A 143 -13.43 -21.92 -12.96
C GLU A 143 -13.65 -22.08 -11.45
N ILE A 144 -12.59 -21.98 -10.63
CA ILE A 144 -12.73 -21.98 -9.16
C ILE A 144 -13.52 -20.76 -8.71
N LEU A 145 -13.16 -19.58 -9.23
CA LEU A 145 -13.82 -18.31 -8.91
C LEU A 145 -15.29 -18.33 -9.34
N LEU A 146 -15.58 -18.78 -10.58
CA LEU A 146 -16.94 -18.96 -11.08
C LEU A 146 -17.74 -19.96 -10.25
N ARG A 147 -17.12 -21.07 -9.82
CA ARG A 147 -17.76 -22.05 -8.94
C ARG A 147 -18.10 -21.46 -7.58
N LEU A 148 -17.17 -20.74 -6.94
CA LEU A 148 -17.42 -20.06 -5.67
C LEU A 148 -18.59 -19.08 -5.81
N ALA A 149 -18.57 -18.26 -6.85
CA ALA A 149 -19.57 -17.21 -7.04
C ALA A 149 -20.97 -17.79 -7.32
N ARG A 150 -21.06 -18.86 -8.14
CA ARG A 150 -22.33 -19.56 -8.41
C ARG A 150 -22.88 -20.32 -7.21
N THR A 151 -22.00 -20.95 -6.41
CA THR A 151 -22.42 -21.81 -5.30
C THR A 151 -22.77 -21.01 -4.05
N LEU A 152 -22.08 -19.89 -3.83
CA LEU A 152 -22.17 -19.10 -2.60
C LEU A 152 -22.92 -17.78 -2.79
N GLY A 153 -23.57 -17.60 -3.94
CA GLY A 153 -24.37 -16.43 -4.37
C GLY A 153 -24.50 -15.35 -3.30
N THR A 154 -23.78 -14.25 -3.48
CA THR A 154 -23.67 -13.22 -2.44
C THR A 154 -25.00 -12.46 -2.30
N ALA A 155 -25.45 -12.23 -1.06
CA ALA A 155 -26.62 -11.39 -0.76
C ALA A 155 -26.35 -9.88 -0.99
N SER A 156 -25.10 -9.51 -1.25
CA SER A 156 -24.65 -8.17 -1.60
C SER A 156 -23.92 -8.28 -2.92
N SER A 157 -24.48 -7.69 -3.98
CA SER A 157 -23.71 -7.42 -5.19
C SER A 157 -22.43 -6.64 -4.82
N ASP A 158 -21.36 -6.82 -5.59
CA ASP A 158 -20.16 -5.97 -5.56
C ASP A 158 -19.21 -6.14 -4.36
N ARG A 159 -19.15 -7.33 -3.74
CA ARG A 159 -18.22 -7.57 -2.62
C ARG A 159 -16.77 -7.80 -3.06
N HIS A 160 -16.57 -8.51 -4.16
CA HIS A 160 -15.25 -8.94 -4.63
C HIS A 160 -14.84 -8.15 -5.87
N ILE A 161 -13.54 -8.06 -6.13
CA ILE A 161 -12.99 -7.31 -7.25
C ILE A 161 -12.05 -8.23 -8.04
N ALA A 162 -12.19 -8.25 -9.37
CA ALA A 162 -11.27 -8.96 -10.26
C ALA A 162 -10.65 -8.00 -11.26
N VAL A 163 -9.32 -7.99 -11.36
CA VAL A 163 -8.59 -7.19 -12.35
C VAL A 163 -8.25 -8.08 -13.54
N LEU A 164 -8.83 -7.80 -14.70
CA LEU A 164 -8.73 -8.64 -15.89
C LEU A 164 -8.26 -7.84 -17.11
N LYS A 165 -7.45 -8.48 -17.95
CA LYS A 165 -7.05 -7.94 -19.25
C LYS A 165 -8.00 -8.46 -20.35
N PRO A 166 -8.59 -7.60 -21.19
CA PRO A 166 -9.34 -8.04 -22.35
C PRO A 166 -8.48 -8.84 -23.35
N PRO A 167 -9.06 -9.74 -24.15
CA PRO A 167 -8.33 -10.40 -25.22
C PRO A 167 -7.87 -9.37 -26.25
N THR A 168 -6.55 -9.24 -26.42
CA THR A 168 -5.92 -8.29 -27.35
C THR A 168 -4.97 -9.02 -28.30
N GLY A 169 -4.96 -8.65 -29.58
CA GLY A 169 -4.04 -9.21 -30.59
C GLY A 169 -4.65 -9.32 -31.98
N ALA A 170 -3.81 -9.51 -33.01
CA ALA A 170 -4.26 -9.61 -34.40
C ALA A 170 -5.13 -10.85 -34.69
N GLU A 171 -5.05 -11.88 -33.85
CA GLU A 171 -5.79 -13.14 -33.98
C GLU A 171 -7.13 -13.15 -33.22
N VAL A 172 -7.43 -12.10 -32.45
CA VAL A 172 -8.65 -12.03 -31.64
C VAL A 172 -9.86 -11.79 -32.54
N THR A 173 -10.86 -12.66 -32.45
CA THR A 173 -12.08 -12.56 -33.23
C THR A 173 -13.16 -11.74 -32.51
N ALA A 174 -14.17 -11.26 -33.25
CA ALA A 174 -15.34 -10.62 -32.65
C ALA A 174 -16.10 -11.55 -31.69
N ASP A 175 -16.07 -12.86 -31.95
CA ASP A 175 -16.68 -13.86 -31.07
C ASP A 175 -15.91 -14.03 -29.74
N ASP A 176 -14.59 -13.85 -29.75
CA ASP A 176 -13.78 -13.90 -28.53
C ASP A 176 -14.07 -12.69 -27.62
N ILE A 177 -14.16 -11.49 -28.20
CA ILE A 177 -14.54 -10.26 -27.49
C ILE A 177 -15.96 -10.41 -26.92
N ARG A 178 -16.90 -10.91 -27.73
CA ARG A 178 -18.27 -11.16 -27.28
C ARG A 178 -18.31 -12.17 -26.15
N ARG A 179 -17.56 -13.27 -26.25
CA ARG A 179 -17.46 -14.29 -25.18
C ARG A 179 -16.90 -13.68 -23.89
N TYR A 180 -15.84 -12.88 -24.01
CA TYR A 180 -15.23 -12.18 -22.88
C TYR A 180 -16.23 -11.29 -22.13
N HIS A 181 -16.99 -10.45 -22.84
CA HIS A 181 -18.02 -9.62 -22.21
C HIS A 181 -19.16 -10.44 -21.57
N LEU A 182 -19.54 -11.57 -22.17
CA LEU A 182 -20.52 -12.48 -21.55
C LEU A 182 -19.98 -13.10 -20.25
N GLN A 183 -18.68 -13.42 -20.21
CA GLN A 183 -18.04 -13.94 -19.01
C GLN A 183 -17.91 -12.87 -17.92
N ILE A 184 -17.60 -11.61 -18.29
CA ILE A 184 -17.67 -10.48 -17.35
C ILE A 184 -19.07 -10.37 -16.77
N GLY A 185 -20.11 -10.39 -17.61
CA GLY A 185 -21.49 -10.31 -17.15
C GLY A 185 -21.85 -11.45 -16.17
N ASP A 186 -21.35 -12.67 -16.40
CA ASP A 186 -21.53 -13.79 -15.45
C ASP A 186 -20.85 -13.52 -14.11
N LEU A 187 -19.64 -12.95 -14.12
CA LEU A 187 -18.92 -12.55 -12.90
C LEU A 187 -19.63 -11.44 -12.13
N GLU A 188 -20.05 -10.39 -12.82
CA GLU A 188 -20.74 -9.26 -12.20
C GLU A 188 -22.08 -9.69 -11.61
N ASN A 189 -22.86 -10.50 -12.34
CA ASN A 189 -24.09 -11.11 -11.82
C ASN A 189 -23.86 -12.00 -10.60
N SER A 190 -22.63 -12.49 -10.40
CA SER A 190 -22.24 -13.31 -9.26
C SER A 190 -21.69 -12.50 -8.06
N GLY A 191 -21.65 -11.16 -8.18
CA GLY A 191 -21.22 -10.24 -7.13
C GLY A 191 -19.71 -9.94 -7.14
N ILE A 192 -19.06 -10.10 -8.30
CA ILE A 192 -17.65 -9.78 -8.51
C ILE A 192 -17.56 -8.61 -9.49
N THR A 193 -17.13 -7.45 -9.00
CA THR A 193 -16.85 -6.28 -9.85
C THR A 193 -15.59 -6.55 -10.68
N VAL A 194 -15.70 -6.38 -12.00
CA VAL A 194 -14.56 -6.52 -12.89
C VAL A 194 -13.95 -5.14 -13.16
N CYS A 195 -12.63 -5.03 -13.00
CA CYS A 195 -11.84 -3.89 -13.41
C CYS A 195 -10.98 -4.31 -14.60
N GLU A 196 -11.24 -3.73 -15.76
CA GLU A 196 -10.45 -3.99 -16.96
C GLU A 196 -9.16 -3.18 -16.95
N ILE A 197 -8.05 -3.79 -17.37
CA ILE A 197 -6.74 -3.16 -17.59
C ILE A 197 -6.31 -3.38 -19.04
N ASP A 198 -5.54 -2.44 -19.60
CA ASP A 198 -4.99 -2.56 -20.94
C ASP A 198 -3.80 -3.53 -20.94
N ASP A 199 -2.96 -3.47 -19.91
CA ASP A 199 -1.81 -4.36 -19.75
C ASP A 199 -1.51 -4.74 -18.29
N HIS A 200 -0.95 -5.94 -18.09
CA HIS A 200 -0.52 -6.40 -16.77
C HIS A 200 0.58 -5.51 -16.15
N ALA A 201 1.29 -4.73 -16.96
CA ALA A 201 2.23 -3.71 -16.49
C ALA A 201 1.59 -2.61 -15.64
N GLU A 202 0.26 -2.47 -15.64
CA GLU A 202 -0.48 -1.51 -14.79
C GLU A 202 -0.70 -2.02 -13.35
N ILE A 203 -0.65 -3.33 -13.13
CA ILE A 203 -0.90 -3.95 -11.81
C ILE A 203 0.02 -3.38 -10.72
N PRO A 204 1.34 -3.20 -10.92
CA PRO A 204 2.21 -2.57 -9.93
C PRO A 204 1.74 -1.18 -9.51
N ASP A 205 1.30 -0.33 -10.45
CA ASP A 205 0.86 1.02 -10.13
C ASP A 205 -0.51 1.04 -9.44
N LEU A 206 -1.41 0.14 -9.83
CA LEU A 206 -2.68 -0.07 -9.13
C LEU A 206 -2.46 -0.50 -7.67
N LEU A 207 -1.54 -1.45 -7.44
CA LEU A 207 -1.21 -1.92 -6.09
C LEU A 207 -0.57 -0.82 -5.25
N ALA A 208 0.37 -0.08 -5.82
CA ALA A 208 1.00 1.02 -5.11
C ALA A 208 0.00 2.13 -4.76
N GLU A 209 -0.97 2.42 -5.65
CA GLU A 209 -2.06 3.35 -5.36
C GLU A 209 -2.98 2.82 -4.22
N LEU A 210 -3.26 1.53 -4.22
CA LEU A 210 -4.03 0.88 -3.15
C LEU A 210 -3.28 0.96 -1.81
N VAL A 211 -1.95 0.78 -1.81
CA VAL A 211 -1.11 0.98 -0.62
C VAL A 211 -1.28 2.40 -0.09
N LEU A 212 -1.16 3.42 -0.95
CA LEU A 212 -1.31 4.82 -0.54
C LEU A 212 -2.69 5.13 0.04
N ARG A 213 -3.75 4.57 -0.55
CA ARG A 213 -5.13 4.75 -0.05
C ARG A 213 -5.40 4.07 1.28
N THR A 214 -4.72 2.95 1.54
CA THR A 214 -4.93 2.15 2.75
C THR A 214 -4.01 2.54 3.92
N ARG A 215 -2.96 3.33 3.68
CA ARG A 215 -2.16 3.97 4.74
C ARG A 215 -3.07 4.74 5.71
N PRO A 216 -2.75 4.81 7.00
CA PRO A 216 -3.52 5.62 7.94
C PRO A 216 -3.40 7.11 7.61
N ALA A 217 -4.35 7.93 8.07
CA ALA A 217 -4.37 9.37 7.81
C ALA A 217 -3.32 10.10 8.68
N HIS A 218 -2.03 9.83 8.43
CA HIS A 218 -0.92 10.47 9.13
C HIS A 218 -0.30 11.54 8.24
N LEU A 219 -0.08 12.71 8.85
CA LEU A 219 0.63 13.85 8.28
C LEU A 219 2.00 13.94 8.93
N PHE A 220 3.06 13.86 8.13
CA PHE A 220 4.42 14.14 8.58
C PHE A 220 4.71 15.63 8.46
N VAL A 221 5.13 16.28 9.54
CA VAL A 221 5.54 17.70 9.54
C VAL A 221 7.06 17.76 9.60
N SER A 222 7.67 18.25 8.52
CA SER A 222 9.10 18.51 8.43
C SER A 222 9.37 20.01 8.34
N GLY A 223 10.46 20.44 8.97
CA GLY A 223 10.91 21.81 8.81
C GLY A 223 11.82 22.31 9.93
N SER A 224 12.73 23.18 9.54
CA SER A 224 13.59 23.97 10.43
C SER A 224 13.87 25.33 9.79
N ALA A 225 14.24 26.32 10.59
CA ALA A 225 14.50 27.67 10.08
C ALA A 225 15.74 27.77 9.17
N GLY A 226 16.55 26.70 9.06
CA GLY A 226 17.78 26.70 8.26
C GLY A 226 18.86 27.64 8.80
N LEU A 227 18.75 28.04 10.06
CA LEU A 227 19.72 28.89 10.76
C LEU A 227 20.95 28.07 11.19
N ASN A 228 22.01 28.77 11.59
CA ASN A 228 23.25 28.15 12.10
C ASN A 228 22.96 27.25 13.31
N GLU A 229 23.85 26.29 13.59
CA GLU A 229 23.67 25.33 14.70
C GLU A 229 23.60 25.99 16.09
N ASP A 230 24.12 27.22 16.23
CA ASP A 230 24.08 28.01 17.46
C ASP A 230 22.76 28.80 17.65
N ALA A 231 21.84 28.75 16.67
CA ALA A 231 20.59 29.48 16.75
C ALA A 231 19.71 28.95 17.89
N THR A 232 19.11 29.89 18.61
CA THR A 232 18.21 29.60 19.72
C THR A 232 16.86 29.09 19.22
N ALA A 233 16.15 28.40 20.12
CA ALA A 233 14.79 27.94 19.86
C ALA A 233 13.82 29.09 19.48
N GLU A 234 14.04 30.28 20.04
CA GLU A 234 13.23 31.47 19.81
C GLU A 234 13.48 32.04 18.42
N GLU A 235 14.75 32.17 17.99
CA GLU A 235 15.11 32.61 16.64
C GLU A 235 14.57 31.67 15.56
N GLU A 236 14.61 30.35 15.78
CA GLU A 236 13.98 29.41 14.85
C GLU A 236 12.46 29.60 14.78
N GLU A 237 11.81 29.81 15.93
CA GLU A 237 10.36 30.00 16.03
C GLU A 237 9.90 31.32 15.40
N GLU A 238 10.71 32.38 15.44
CA GLU A 238 10.39 33.63 14.72
C GLU A 238 10.25 33.41 13.22
N VAL A 239 11.07 32.53 12.64
CA VAL A 239 11.06 32.21 11.21
C VAL A 239 9.93 31.25 10.85
N VAL A 240 9.84 30.09 11.52
CA VAL A 240 8.86 29.04 11.15
C VAL A 240 7.49 29.25 11.78
N GLY A 241 7.41 29.98 12.89
CA GLY A 241 6.23 30.12 13.73
C GLY A 241 5.00 30.66 13.01
N PRO A 242 5.08 31.75 12.23
CA PRO A 242 3.92 32.27 11.49
C PRO A 242 3.30 31.23 10.55
N TRP A 243 4.12 30.46 9.84
CA TRP A 243 3.68 29.39 8.94
C TRP A 243 3.09 28.21 9.71
N CYS A 244 3.77 27.77 10.78
CA CYS A 244 3.30 26.69 11.64
C CYS A 244 1.95 27.03 12.29
N ALA A 245 1.80 28.26 12.79
CA ALA A 245 0.56 28.72 13.43
C ALA A 245 -0.60 28.80 12.42
N ALA A 246 -0.34 29.27 11.20
CA ALA A 246 -1.36 29.32 10.15
C ALA A 246 -1.85 27.92 9.75
N ILE A 247 -0.93 26.95 9.60
CA ILE A 247 -1.26 25.55 9.34
C ILE A 247 -1.98 24.92 10.54
N ALA A 248 -1.46 25.11 11.75
CA ALA A 248 -2.02 24.53 12.97
C ALA A 248 -3.49 24.88 13.13
N ARG A 249 -3.89 26.14 12.87
CA ARG A 249 -5.29 26.58 12.90
C ARG A 249 -6.21 25.76 11.99
N LEU A 250 -5.74 25.36 10.81
CA LEU A 250 -6.51 24.56 9.85
C LEU A 250 -6.51 23.07 10.17
N LEU A 251 -5.57 22.60 11.00
CA LEU A 251 -5.47 21.21 11.43
C LEU A 251 -6.22 20.93 12.74
N VAL A 252 -6.65 21.96 13.49
CA VAL A 252 -7.39 21.80 14.75
C VAL A 252 -8.61 20.89 14.57
N ASP A 253 -9.38 21.12 13.51
CA ASP A 253 -10.62 20.40 13.21
C ASP A 253 -10.39 18.95 12.73
N GLU A 254 -9.18 18.62 12.29
CA GLU A 254 -8.83 17.30 11.74
C GLU A 254 -8.48 16.29 12.84
N THR A 255 -9.40 16.05 13.77
CA THR A 255 -9.18 15.26 14.99
C THR A 255 -8.82 13.79 14.74
N HIS A 256 -9.17 13.26 13.57
CA HIS A 256 -8.87 11.89 13.16
C HIS A 256 -7.49 11.73 12.51
N TRP A 257 -6.82 12.84 12.13
CA TRP A 257 -5.48 12.79 11.58
C TRP A 257 -4.46 12.63 12.69
N THR A 258 -3.43 11.83 12.43
CA THR A 258 -2.24 11.79 13.28
C THR A 258 -1.20 12.75 12.71
N ILE A 259 -0.75 13.71 13.52
CA ILE A 259 0.36 14.61 13.17
C ILE A 259 1.63 14.00 13.73
N ALA A 260 2.51 13.55 12.85
CA ALA A 260 3.80 12.97 13.17
C ALA A 260 4.92 13.96 12.83
N SER A 261 5.99 13.99 13.62
CA SER A 261 7.21 14.72 13.28
C SER A 261 8.44 14.05 13.88
N LEU A 262 9.59 14.39 13.32
CA LEU A 262 10.86 14.28 14.03
C LEU A 262 11.05 15.60 14.77
N GLY A 263 11.65 15.59 15.96
CA GLY A 263 11.73 16.74 16.90
C GLY A 263 12.40 18.03 16.42
N GLY A 264 12.34 18.39 15.14
CA GLY A 264 12.61 19.71 14.58
C GLY A 264 11.50 20.72 14.89
N ARG A 265 11.85 22.00 14.68
CA ARG A 265 11.06 23.14 15.15
C ARG A 265 9.67 23.22 14.53
N ALA A 266 9.55 23.00 13.22
CA ALA A 266 8.26 23.13 12.55
C ALA A 266 7.25 22.08 13.05
N GLY A 267 7.71 20.83 13.22
CA GLY A 267 6.92 19.75 13.81
C GLY A 267 6.48 20.05 15.24
N TRP A 268 7.39 20.58 16.05
CA TRP A 268 7.11 21.01 17.42
C TRP A 268 6.06 22.13 17.49
N CYS A 269 6.30 23.26 16.81
CA CYS A 269 5.40 24.42 16.85
C CYS A 269 4.00 24.08 16.33
N THR A 270 3.92 23.36 15.21
CA THR A 270 2.63 22.94 14.63
C THR A 270 1.87 22.03 15.60
N SER A 271 2.53 21.00 16.14
CA SER A 271 1.89 20.06 17.08
C SER A 271 1.47 20.73 18.38
N ARG A 272 2.31 21.64 18.92
CA ARG A 272 2.04 22.42 20.13
C ARG A 272 0.80 23.29 19.97
N ASP A 273 0.70 24.01 18.87
CA ASP A 273 -0.40 24.95 18.66
C ASP A 273 -1.73 24.23 18.41
N VAL A 274 -1.69 23.08 17.71
CA VAL A 274 -2.85 22.18 17.60
C VAL A 274 -3.24 21.64 18.99
N ALA A 275 -2.28 21.15 19.78
CA ALA A 275 -2.55 20.60 21.11
C ALA A 275 -3.19 21.63 22.05
N ARG A 276 -2.65 22.86 22.09
CA ARG A 276 -3.17 23.96 22.93
C ARG A 276 -4.61 24.29 22.59
N THR A 277 -4.95 24.33 21.31
CA THR A 277 -6.32 24.65 20.86
C THR A 277 -7.27 23.50 21.18
N ARG A 278 -6.94 22.27 20.78
CA ARG A 278 -7.76 21.07 21.05
C ARG A 278 -8.00 20.83 22.54
N ARG A 279 -7.06 21.19 23.42
CA ARG A 279 -7.27 21.10 24.88
C ARG A 279 -8.35 22.06 25.37
N LYS A 280 -8.35 23.28 24.87
CA LYS A 280 -9.36 24.29 25.23
C LYS A 280 -10.75 23.89 24.71
N GLU A 281 -10.81 23.22 23.57
CA GLU A 281 -12.04 22.74 22.95
C GLU A 281 -12.51 21.36 23.46
N GLY A 282 -11.69 20.67 24.25
CA GLY A 282 -12.02 19.33 24.76
C GLY A 282 -11.88 18.20 23.72
N THR A 283 -11.21 18.43 22.60
CA THR A 283 -11.00 17.48 21.49
C THR A 283 -9.57 16.90 21.46
N TYR A 284 -8.77 17.15 22.51
CA TYR A 284 -7.38 16.73 22.59
C TYR A 284 -7.23 15.20 22.77
N ASP A 285 -6.49 14.59 21.85
CA ASP A 285 -6.05 13.19 21.94
C ASP A 285 -4.51 13.14 21.81
N PRO A 286 -3.77 12.74 22.88
CA PRO A 286 -2.31 12.63 22.83
C PRO A 286 -1.80 11.55 21.86
N ALA A 287 -2.63 10.57 21.49
CA ALA A 287 -2.26 9.54 20.50
C ALA A 287 -2.23 10.08 19.06
N ARG A 288 -2.83 11.26 18.83
CA ARG A 288 -2.90 11.91 17.50
C ARG A 288 -1.77 12.90 17.25
N LEU A 289 -0.94 13.19 18.24
CA LEU A 289 0.21 14.08 18.11
C LEU A 289 1.45 13.30 18.53
N VAL A 290 2.25 12.88 17.56
CA VAL A 290 3.35 11.92 17.78
C VAL A 290 4.68 12.56 17.39
N ILE A 291 5.65 12.48 18.29
CA ILE A 291 7.00 12.99 18.06
C ILE A 291 7.98 11.83 18.17
N HIS A 292 8.68 11.55 17.08
CA HIS A 292 9.66 10.48 17.00
C HIS A 292 11.06 11.00 17.30
N PHE A 293 11.79 10.26 18.14
CA PHE A 293 13.16 10.54 18.52
C PHE A 293 14.05 9.37 18.12
N ARG A 294 15.05 9.67 17.30
CA ARG A 294 16.11 8.71 16.90
C ARG A 294 16.96 8.29 18.09
N GLY A 295 17.68 7.18 17.93
CA GLY A 295 18.67 6.74 18.91
C GLY A 295 19.75 7.81 19.10
N LYS A 296 19.90 8.30 20.33
CA LYS A 296 21.02 9.17 20.74
C LYS A 296 21.55 8.68 22.07
N SER A 297 22.87 8.75 22.25
CA SER A 297 23.55 8.46 23.53
C SER A 297 23.24 9.49 24.62
N ALA A 298 22.77 10.68 24.25
CA ALA A 298 22.34 11.72 25.17
C ALA A 298 20.96 11.42 25.77
N ARG A 299 20.75 11.84 27.04
CA ARG A 299 19.45 11.69 27.70
C ARG A 299 18.36 12.42 26.90
N PRO A 300 17.15 11.85 26.81
CA PRO A 300 15.99 12.54 26.27
C PRO A 300 15.81 13.90 26.94
N VAL A 301 15.74 14.96 26.14
CA VAL A 301 15.30 16.27 26.64
C VAL A 301 13.80 16.15 26.90
N VAL A 302 13.39 16.37 28.16
CA VAL A 302 11.97 16.46 28.51
C VAL A 302 11.46 17.78 27.94
N PRO A 303 10.49 17.78 27.03
CA PRO A 303 9.96 19.03 26.51
C PRO A 303 9.24 19.82 27.61
N ASP A 304 9.32 21.14 27.56
CA ASP A 304 8.71 22.03 28.57
C ASP A 304 7.18 21.89 28.65
N GLU A 305 6.55 21.48 27.54
CA GLU A 305 5.12 21.23 27.45
C GLU A 305 4.88 19.80 26.97
N ARG A 306 4.01 19.05 27.65
CA ARG A 306 3.56 17.76 27.11
C ARG A 306 2.62 18.01 25.94
N VAL A 307 3.11 17.95 24.70
CA VAL A 307 2.29 18.17 23.49
C VAL A 307 1.52 16.91 23.07
N GLY A 308 2.16 15.74 23.14
CA GLY A 308 1.59 14.48 22.68
C GLY A 308 2.37 13.26 23.14
N THR A 309 2.43 12.23 22.31
CA THR A 309 3.16 10.98 22.55
C THR A 309 4.56 11.06 21.97
N SER A 310 5.57 10.91 22.82
CA SER A 310 6.97 10.79 22.40
C SER A 310 7.35 9.34 22.21
N ILE A 311 7.87 8.98 21.03
CA ILE A 311 8.35 7.63 20.71
C ILE A 311 9.87 7.68 20.58
N TYR A 312 10.57 6.99 21.47
CA TYR A 312 12.02 6.84 21.43
C TYR A 312 12.37 5.50 20.78
N THR A 313 13.27 5.54 19.81
CA THR A 313 13.70 4.36 19.05
C THR A 313 15.22 4.25 19.07
N ASP A 314 15.75 3.05 18.87
CA ASP A 314 17.19 2.83 18.66
C ASP A 314 17.61 2.98 17.18
N LEU A 315 16.66 3.32 16.31
CA LEU A 315 16.88 3.48 14.88
C LEU A 315 17.76 4.71 14.59
N SER A 316 18.63 4.56 13.59
CA SER A 316 19.31 5.69 12.95
C SER A 316 18.29 6.63 12.29
N ARG A 317 18.73 7.81 11.84
CA ARG A 317 17.82 8.74 11.15
C ARG A 317 17.35 8.12 9.83
N GLU A 318 18.28 7.48 9.13
CA GLU A 318 18.11 6.87 7.81
C GLU A 318 17.16 5.67 7.86
N GLU A 319 17.00 5.03 9.02
CA GLU A 319 15.99 3.99 9.25
C GLU A 319 14.67 4.56 9.78
N LEU A 320 14.75 5.55 10.69
CA LEU A 320 13.57 6.10 11.37
C LEU A 320 12.69 6.88 10.41
N VAL A 321 13.25 7.81 9.61
CA VAL A 321 12.43 8.66 8.73
C VAL A 321 11.62 7.82 7.75
N PRO A 322 12.22 6.88 6.99
CA PRO A 322 11.46 6.04 6.08
C PRO A 322 10.40 5.18 6.79
N SER A 323 10.66 4.73 8.03
CA SER A 323 9.69 3.93 8.80
C SER A 323 8.45 4.71 9.23
N VAL A 324 8.60 6.01 9.50
CA VAL A 324 7.48 6.89 9.86
C VAL A 324 6.73 7.31 8.59
N LEU A 325 7.46 7.68 7.53
CA LEU A 325 6.89 8.07 6.25
C LEU A 325 6.06 6.96 5.60
N ASP A 326 6.42 5.68 5.79
CA ASP A 326 5.65 4.55 5.25
C ASP A 326 4.24 4.45 5.88
N GLN A 327 4.02 5.14 7.00
CA GLN A 327 2.71 5.27 7.65
C GLN A 327 2.00 6.58 7.30
N CYS A 328 2.61 7.46 6.51
CA CYS A 328 2.09 8.77 6.17
C CYS A 328 1.46 8.80 4.76
N ARG A 329 0.37 9.55 4.64
CA ARG A 329 -0.22 9.90 3.34
C ARG A 329 0.39 11.17 2.77
N ALA A 330 0.81 12.07 3.64
CA ALA A 330 1.36 13.35 3.27
C ALA A 330 2.52 13.78 4.18
N LEU A 331 3.43 14.54 3.60
CA LEU A 331 4.45 15.34 4.25
C LEU A 331 4.17 16.81 3.95
N ILE A 332 4.17 17.65 4.98
CA ILE A 332 4.23 19.10 4.83
C ILE A 332 5.65 19.58 5.17
N ALA A 333 6.23 20.37 4.26
CA ALA A 333 7.56 20.94 4.43
C ALA A 333 7.46 22.44 4.69
N ILE A 334 8.09 22.92 5.76
CA ILE A 334 8.14 24.34 6.15
C ILE A 334 9.61 24.74 6.30
N CYS A 335 10.07 25.72 5.53
CA CYS A 335 11.47 26.12 5.42
C CYS A 335 12.36 24.90 5.08
N GLY A 336 13.37 24.65 5.91
CA GLY A 336 14.18 23.43 5.89
C GLY A 336 15.55 23.60 5.26
N GLY A 337 16.54 22.92 5.83
CA GLY A 337 17.87 22.74 5.24
C GLY A 337 18.03 21.36 4.58
N GLU A 338 19.27 20.88 4.48
CA GLU A 338 19.61 19.57 3.85
C GLU A 338 18.81 18.41 4.45
N ARG A 339 18.65 18.37 5.78
CA ARG A 339 17.85 17.33 6.44
C ARG A 339 16.39 17.31 5.95
N THR A 340 15.76 18.47 5.80
CA THR A 340 14.39 18.54 5.27
C THR A 340 14.36 18.14 3.80
N ALA A 341 15.39 18.44 3.02
CA ALA A 341 15.51 17.98 1.64
C ALA A 341 15.61 16.45 1.55
N ASP A 342 16.38 15.79 2.44
CA ASP A 342 16.42 14.32 2.52
C ASP A 342 15.04 13.74 2.85
N GLU A 343 14.32 14.35 3.80
CA GLU A 343 12.97 13.95 4.19
C GLU A 343 11.97 14.06 3.02
N ILE A 344 12.10 15.11 2.20
CA ILE A 344 11.34 15.27 0.96
C ILE A 344 11.72 14.18 -0.06
N ALA A 345 13.01 13.87 -0.22
CA ALA A 345 13.46 12.84 -1.15
C ALA A 345 12.91 11.46 -0.77
N TRP A 346 13.05 11.05 0.50
CA TRP A 346 12.48 9.79 1.00
C TRP A 346 10.95 9.74 0.89
N ALA A 347 10.26 10.88 1.09
CA ALA A 347 8.82 10.95 0.90
C ALA A 347 8.43 10.65 -0.57
N ASN A 348 9.14 11.23 -1.53
CA ASN A 348 8.91 10.96 -2.96
C ASN A 348 9.18 9.49 -3.33
N GLU A 349 10.28 8.91 -2.84
CA GLU A 349 10.62 7.49 -3.05
C GLU A 349 9.52 6.55 -2.54
N GLN A 350 8.84 6.92 -1.45
CA GLN A 350 7.74 6.16 -0.86
C GLN A 350 6.35 6.58 -1.34
N ARG A 351 6.28 7.43 -2.37
CA ARG A 351 5.06 8.01 -2.94
C ARG A 351 4.17 8.76 -1.92
N VAL A 352 4.77 9.28 -0.83
CA VAL A 352 4.09 10.16 0.12
C VAL A 352 3.92 11.53 -0.52
N ALA A 353 2.71 12.10 -0.46
CA ALA A 353 2.46 13.41 -1.06
C ALA A 353 3.28 14.50 -0.35
N VAL A 354 4.07 15.28 -1.08
CA VAL A 354 4.84 16.40 -0.51
C VAL A 354 4.12 17.72 -0.78
N ILE A 355 3.78 18.44 0.29
CA ILE A 355 3.16 19.77 0.23
C ILE A 355 4.16 20.79 0.78
N PRO A 356 4.87 21.55 -0.07
CA PRO A 356 5.80 22.57 0.37
C PRO A 356 5.08 23.88 0.70
N ILE A 357 5.37 24.49 1.86
CA ILE A 357 5.04 25.91 2.09
C ILE A 357 6.15 26.74 1.44
N ALA A 358 6.06 26.94 0.14
CA ALA A 358 7.15 27.50 -0.66
C ALA A 358 7.58 28.91 -0.22
N ALA A 359 6.65 29.75 0.21
CA ALA A 359 6.97 31.11 0.68
C ALA A 359 7.78 31.14 1.99
N SER A 360 7.85 30.01 2.71
CA SER A 360 8.68 29.88 3.91
C SER A 360 10.17 29.72 3.59
N GLY A 361 10.55 29.50 2.32
CA GLY A 361 11.95 29.41 1.91
C GLY A 361 12.57 28.01 2.07
N GLY A 362 13.91 27.95 2.00
CA GLY A 362 14.67 26.71 2.22
C GLY A 362 14.34 25.57 1.26
N ALA A 363 14.41 24.34 1.76
CA ALA A 363 14.12 23.11 1.02
C ALA A 363 12.67 23.08 0.48
N ALA A 364 11.70 23.62 1.22
CA ALA A 364 10.32 23.72 0.76
C ALA A 364 10.19 24.59 -0.51
N HIS A 365 10.87 25.73 -0.55
CA HIS A 365 10.88 26.59 -1.74
C HIS A 365 11.56 25.91 -2.94
N GLN A 366 12.69 25.27 -2.71
CA GLN A 366 13.41 24.57 -3.78
C GLN A 366 12.56 23.46 -4.41
N TYR A 367 11.92 22.63 -3.58
CA TYR A 367 11.04 21.58 -4.10
C TYR A 367 9.85 22.13 -4.89
N TRP A 368 9.28 23.25 -4.46
CA TRP A 368 8.22 23.93 -5.19
C TRP A 368 8.70 24.47 -6.53
N LEU A 369 9.87 25.11 -6.59
CA LEU A 369 10.48 25.62 -7.82
C LEU A 369 10.71 24.49 -8.84
N ASP A 370 11.24 23.35 -8.38
CA ASP A 370 11.51 22.19 -9.23
C ASP A 370 10.22 21.62 -9.85
N HIS A 371 9.07 21.85 -9.22
CA HIS A 371 7.75 21.35 -9.62
C HIS A 371 6.74 22.46 -9.96
N GLU A 372 7.19 23.70 -10.21
CA GLU A 372 6.31 24.86 -10.39
C GLU A 372 5.33 24.67 -11.56
N ARG A 373 5.84 24.14 -12.68
CA ARG A 373 5.08 23.95 -13.92
C ARG A 373 4.35 22.61 -13.97
N THR A 374 4.86 21.62 -13.25
CA THR A 374 4.40 20.24 -13.31
C THR A 374 4.35 19.67 -11.89
N PRO A 375 3.36 20.09 -11.07
CA PRO A 375 3.23 19.57 -9.73
C PRO A 375 2.97 18.06 -9.76
N PRO A 376 3.51 17.31 -8.78
CA PRO A 376 3.24 15.88 -8.68
C PRO A 376 1.75 15.64 -8.40
N ASN A 377 1.25 14.46 -8.77
CA ASN A 377 -0.07 14.03 -8.36
C ASN A 377 -0.12 13.87 -6.84
N ILE A 378 -1.20 14.34 -6.23
CA ILE A 378 -1.45 14.22 -4.79
C ILE A 378 -2.69 13.35 -4.59
N GLY A 379 -2.57 12.28 -3.79
CA GLY A 379 -3.69 11.38 -3.49
C GLY A 379 -4.37 10.84 -4.74
N SER A 380 -3.59 10.38 -5.72
CA SER A 380 -4.13 9.74 -6.93
C SER A 380 -4.65 10.71 -7.98
N ARG A 381 -4.48 12.02 -7.77
CA ARG A 381 -5.19 13.05 -8.51
C ARG A 381 -4.26 14.19 -8.93
N PRO A 382 -4.50 14.79 -10.11
CA PRO A 382 -3.77 15.98 -10.53
C PRO A 382 -4.01 17.12 -9.55
N VAL A 383 -3.03 18.02 -9.45
CA VAL A 383 -3.09 19.20 -8.60
C VAL A 383 -3.53 20.41 -9.43
N ASP A 384 -4.44 21.21 -8.89
CA ASP A 384 -4.78 22.52 -9.46
C ASP A 384 -3.57 23.47 -9.38
N LEU A 385 -3.10 23.95 -10.54
CA LEU A 385 -1.94 24.84 -10.63
C LEU A 385 -2.13 26.15 -9.85
N GLY A 386 -3.37 26.66 -9.79
CA GLY A 386 -3.67 27.85 -8.99
C GLY A 386 -3.46 27.60 -7.49
N THR A 387 -3.87 26.43 -7.00
CA THR A 387 -3.67 25.98 -5.63
C THR A 387 -2.18 25.73 -5.34
N TRP A 388 -1.46 25.08 -6.25
CA TRP A 388 -0.02 24.89 -6.13
C TRP A 388 0.75 26.21 -6.09
N GLY A 389 0.38 27.18 -6.94
CA GLY A 389 1.01 28.50 -6.97
C GLY A 389 0.83 29.29 -5.68
N ARG A 390 -0.35 29.17 -5.03
CA ARG A 390 -0.64 29.83 -3.74
C ARG A 390 0.20 29.33 -2.57
N LEU A 391 0.92 28.20 -2.71
CA LEU A 391 1.90 27.76 -1.71
C LEU A 391 3.08 28.73 -1.57
N ASN A 392 3.35 29.54 -2.60
CA ASN A 392 4.38 30.58 -2.60
C ASN A 392 3.83 31.98 -2.30
N ASP A 393 2.63 32.09 -1.73
CA ASP A 393 2.07 33.38 -1.31
C ASP A 393 2.75 33.88 -0.02
N SER A 394 3.10 35.17 0.01
CA SER A 394 3.73 35.80 1.17
C SER A 394 2.86 35.86 2.42
N ASP A 395 1.53 35.75 2.29
CA ASP A 395 0.62 35.64 3.43
C ASP A 395 0.56 34.18 3.94
N PRO A 396 1.01 33.89 5.18
CA PRO A 396 0.96 32.56 5.76
C PRO A 396 -0.44 31.93 5.76
N HIS A 397 -1.50 32.72 5.85
CA HIS A 397 -2.87 32.21 5.82
C HIS A 397 -3.31 31.77 4.42
N VAL A 398 -2.84 32.45 3.37
CA VAL A 398 -3.14 32.06 1.99
C VAL A 398 -2.40 30.77 1.65
N ALA A 399 -1.10 30.71 1.94
CA ALA A 399 -0.29 29.50 1.73
C ALA A 399 -0.83 28.32 2.55
N ALA A 400 -1.22 28.53 3.81
CA ALA A 400 -1.78 27.48 4.65
C ALA A 400 -3.10 26.92 4.12
N ARG A 401 -4.00 27.77 3.59
CA ARG A 401 -5.26 27.30 2.97
C ARG A 401 -5.01 26.50 1.71
N ALA A 402 -4.06 26.91 0.88
CA ALA A 402 -3.65 26.14 -0.29
C ALA A 402 -3.09 24.77 0.12
N ALA A 403 -2.20 24.74 1.12
CA ALA A 403 -1.66 23.50 1.66
C ALA A 403 -2.77 22.60 2.24
N LYS A 404 -3.73 23.16 2.98
CA LYS A 404 -4.86 22.41 3.53
C LYS A 404 -5.72 21.74 2.44
N ALA A 405 -5.99 22.43 1.33
CA ALA A 405 -6.72 21.84 0.21
C ALA A 405 -5.99 20.62 -0.38
N LEU A 406 -4.66 20.71 -0.53
CA LEU A 406 -3.84 19.60 -1.00
C LEU A 406 -3.70 18.48 0.04
N LEU A 407 -3.65 18.81 1.33
CA LEU A 407 -3.69 17.84 2.41
C LEU A 407 -5.01 17.08 2.42
N ASP A 408 -6.15 17.75 2.23
CA ASP A 408 -7.46 17.09 2.11
C ASP A 408 -7.50 16.14 0.91
N GLN A 409 -6.86 16.54 -0.19
CA GLN A 409 -6.68 15.70 -1.36
C GLN A 409 -5.82 14.46 -1.04
N ALA A 410 -4.67 14.64 -0.38
CA ALA A 410 -3.78 13.56 0.04
C ALA A 410 -4.43 12.60 1.06
N MET A 411 -5.31 13.12 1.89
CA MET A 411 -6.01 12.36 2.93
C MET A 411 -7.28 11.67 2.41
N TYR A 412 -7.56 11.76 1.11
CA TYR A 412 -8.75 11.19 0.47
C TYR A 412 -10.06 11.67 1.10
N LYS A 413 -10.11 12.91 1.61
CA LYS A 413 -11.39 13.50 2.00
C LYS A 413 -12.23 13.65 0.75
N THR A 414 -13.46 13.12 0.80
CA THR A 414 -14.48 13.43 -0.19
C THR A 414 -14.72 14.93 -0.12
N THR A 415 -14.42 15.63 -1.22
CA THR A 415 -14.90 17.00 -1.42
C THR A 415 -16.42 16.91 -1.32
N GLY A 416 -16.98 17.33 -0.19
CA GLY A 416 -18.42 17.30 0.01
C GLY A 416 -19.08 18.05 -1.14
N SER A 417 -19.94 17.35 -1.89
CA SER A 417 -21.09 17.98 -2.53
C SER A 417 -21.80 18.77 -1.44
N SER A 418 -21.61 20.08 -1.45
CA SER A 418 -22.39 21.03 -0.65
C SER A 418 -23.77 21.15 -1.26
#